data_AF-A0A8H5ID24-F1
#
_entry.id   AF-A0A8H5ID24-F1
#
_cell.length_a   1.000
_cell.length_b   1.000
_cell.length_c   1.000
_cell.angle_alpha   90.00
_cell.angle_beta   90.00
_cell.angle_gamma   90.00
#
_symmetry.space_group_name_H-M   'P 1'
#
loop_
_entity.id
_entity.type
_entity.pdbx_description
1 polymer ?
#
loop_
_entity_poly.entity_id
_entity_poly.type
_entity_poly.pdbx_seq_one_letter_code
_entity_poly.pdbx_strand_id
1 'polypeptide(L)'
;MIRFSILYSQVLTYSKSASSALTPLGYAAAFVNTDVLASPEGYLEDFTLVDYDVDDCAERCNGNKECVPFNIYFKPDHPKTSSDDQTAVVKCALWSHPLSLPDTEIGSDVVAGSNAYNQEKALAGPGPGSVQTLPIKFPSVTQLGDTYYSVELTCDGQKLPVMLDTGSADLFIVSNECPNTPSSGCYNSTPFEIQPTTNMPANQSFFTIVGTGPVFGNQSILDVQFGTKDIIARDLGVGLVYNAVKMEFQNGSFSGILGMGLRNVSRQFYQYQNLPPFDTLVAQERLLAPKFSTVFPRYADPNSPKEGRLAIGGIDKEASNGRKITYSDIVDSPK
;
A
#
# COMPACT_ATOMS: atom_id res chain seq x y z
N MET A 1 -1.63 -44.56 -1.00
CA MET A 1 -1.51 -43.10 -0.96
C MET A 1 -1.94 -42.66 0.44
N ILE A 2 -1.00 -42.63 1.38
CA ILE A 2 -1.28 -42.27 2.78
C ILE A 2 -1.25 -40.74 2.82
N ARG A 3 -2.41 -40.10 2.87
CA ARG A 3 -2.49 -38.69 3.30
C ARG A 3 -2.21 -38.69 4.81
N PHE A 4 -1.09 -38.11 5.21
CA PHE A 4 -0.78 -37.88 6.61
C PHE A 4 -1.73 -36.81 7.15
N SER A 5 -2.50 -37.14 8.18
CA SER A 5 -3.46 -36.23 8.81
C SER A 5 -2.89 -35.73 10.14
N ILE A 6 -2.67 -34.42 10.26
CA ILE A 6 -2.49 -33.74 11.54
C ILE A 6 -3.85 -33.80 12.28
N LEU A 7 -3.85 -34.05 13.59
CA LEU A 7 -5.10 -34.03 14.38
C LEU A 7 -5.75 -32.65 14.32
N TYR A 8 -7.08 -32.59 14.14
CA TYR A 8 -7.84 -31.33 14.02
C TYR A 8 -7.62 -30.35 15.20
N SER A 9 -7.40 -30.87 16.41
CA SER A 9 -7.08 -30.07 17.61
C SER A 9 -5.70 -29.40 17.54
N GLN A 10 -4.72 -30.04 16.90
CA GLN A 10 -3.38 -29.48 16.70
C GLN A 10 -3.39 -28.40 15.60
N VAL A 11 -4.16 -28.61 14.53
CA VAL A 11 -4.33 -27.61 13.44
C VAL A 11 -4.84 -26.27 13.98
N LEU A 12 -5.82 -26.29 14.88
CA LEU A 12 -6.33 -25.07 15.53
C LEU A 12 -5.27 -24.37 16.39
N THR A 13 -4.40 -25.14 17.04
CA THR A 13 -3.32 -24.59 17.89
C THR A 13 -2.24 -23.94 17.03
N TYR A 14 -1.78 -24.62 15.97
CA TYR A 14 -0.80 -24.08 15.02
C TYR A 14 -1.32 -22.83 14.32
N SER A 15 -2.58 -22.87 13.87
CA SER A 15 -3.22 -21.72 13.24
C SER A 15 -3.33 -20.53 14.18
N LYS A 16 -3.63 -20.77 15.47
CA LYS A 16 -3.66 -19.72 16.48
C LYS A 16 -2.28 -19.09 16.69
N SER A 17 -1.23 -19.91 16.85
CA SER A 17 0.14 -19.40 17.01
C SER A 17 0.55 -18.53 15.83
N ALA A 18 0.36 -19.04 14.60
CA ALA A 18 0.70 -18.33 13.38
C ALA A 18 -0.11 -17.03 13.20
N SER A 19 -1.42 -17.06 13.43
CA SER A 19 -2.29 -15.88 13.26
C SER A 19 -2.11 -14.81 14.35
N SER A 20 -1.59 -15.20 15.52
CA SER A 20 -1.33 -14.28 16.64
C SER A 20 0.08 -13.70 16.66
N ALA A 21 0.98 -14.21 15.82
CA ALA A 21 2.35 -13.74 15.74
C ALA A 21 2.39 -12.32 15.17
N LEU A 22 3.08 -11.42 15.87
CA LEU A 22 3.27 -10.04 15.43
C LEU A 22 4.37 -9.99 14.37
N THR A 23 4.23 -9.12 13.38
CA THR A 23 5.30 -8.91 12.39
C THR A 23 6.54 -8.32 13.09
N PRO A 24 7.74 -8.92 12.93
CA PRO A 24 8.97 -8.39 13.52
C PRO A 24 9.32 -6.98 13.03
N LEU A 25 10.02 -6.22 13.87
CA LEU A 25 10.44 -4.86 13.51
C LEU A 25 11.38 -4.87 12.29
N GLY A 26 11.07 -4.04 11.31
CA GLY A 26 11.86 -3.95 10.06
C GLY A 26 11.51 -5.02 9.03
N TYR A 27 10.43 -5.77 9.26
CA TYR A 27 9.85 -6.74 8.33
C TYR A 27 8.42 -6.36 7.96
N ALA A 28 7.95 -6.91 6.83
CA ALA A 28 6.55 -6.92 6.45
C ALA A 28 6.12 -8.37 6.18
N ALA A 29 4.92 -8.74 6.62
CA ALA A 29 4.37 -10.06 6.36
C ALA A 29 4.08 -10.25 4.86
N ALA A 30 4.60 -11.33 4.29
CA ALA A 30 4.33 -11.77 2.92
C ALA A 30 3.04 -12.62 2.86
N PHE A 31 2.89 -13.52 3.82
CA PHE A 31 1.69 -14.32 4.05
C PHE A 31 1.67 -14.80 5.50
N VAL A 32 0.46 -15.04 6.02
CA VAL A 32 0.23 -15.44 7.41
C VAL A 32 -0.74 -16.60 7.46
N ASN A 33 -0.43 -17.59 8.29
CA ASN A 33 -1.21 -18.77 8.61
C ASN A 33 -1.70 -19.53 7.37
N THR A 34 -0.75 -19.97 6.56
CA THR A 34 -1.02 -20.82 5.39
C THR A 34 -0.58 -22.26 5.63
N ASP A 35 -1.02 -23.16 4.75
CA ASP A 35 -0.61 -24.56 4.66
C ASP A 35 0.42 -24.81 3.55
N VAL A 36 1.05 -23.74 3.04
CA VAL A 36 2.05 -23.78 1.98
C VAL A 36 3.43 -23.37 2.46
N LEU A 37 4.46 -24.02 1.91
CA LEU A 37 5.86 -23.62 2.07
C LEU A 37 6.22 -22.52 1.07
N ALA A 38 7.14 -21.66 1.48
CA ALA A 38 7.80 -20.72 0.59
C ALA A 38 8.50 -21.43 -0.59
N SER A 39 8.63 -20.73 -1.73
CA SER A 39 9.35 -21.23 -2.91
C SER A 39 10.78 -21.68 -2.57
N PRO A 40 11.31 -22.78 -3.13
CA PRO A 40 12.68 -23.20 -2.88
C PRO A 40 13.73 -22.28 -3.51
N GLU A 41 13.32 -21.38 -4.42
CA GLU A 41 14.24 -20.44 -5.07
C GLU A 41 14.87 -19.50 -4.04
N GLY A 42 16.20 -19.44 -4.04
CA GLY A 42 16.94 -18.58 -3.13
C GLY A 42 17.01 -19.07 -1.68
N TYR A 43 16.64 -20.33 -1.39
CA TYR A 43 16.81 -20.93 -0.07
C TYR A 43 18.27 -20.86 0.42
N LEU A 44 18.46 -20.55 1.70
CA LEU A 44 19.77 -20.46 2.34
C LEU A 44 19.98 -21.59 3.36
N GLU A 45 19.21 -21.59 4.44
CA GLU A 45 19.39 -22.52 5.58
C GLU A 45 18.08 -22.62 6.39
N ASP A 46 17.90 -23.74 7.11
CA ASP A 46 16.81 -23.94 8.07
C ASP A 46 17.30 -24.25 9.49
N PHE A 47 16.51 -23.80 10.46
CA PHE A 47 16.71 -24.00 11.88
C PHE A 47 15.45 -24.61 12.49
N THR A 48 15.64 -25.43 13.52
CA THR A 48 14.54 -25.87 14.37
C THR A 48 14.47 -24.95 15.58
N LEU A 49 13.31 -24.35 15.82
CA LEU A 49 13.04 -23.48 16.97
C LEU A 49 12.35 -24.28 18.08
N VAL A 50 12.47 -23.77 19.31
CA VAL A 50 11.75 -24.31 20.47
C VAL A 50 10.27 -23.95 20.40
N ASP A 51 9.98 -22.70 20.03
CA ASP A 51 8.64 -22.13 19.96
C ASP A 51 8.42 -21.40 18.63
N TYR A 52 7.17 -21.03 18.34
CA TYR A 52 6.81 -20.22 17.18
C TYR A 52 7.16 -18.74 17.41
N ASP A 53 8.45 -18.47 17.55
CA ASP A 53 9.01 -17.14 17.80
C ASP A 53 9.54 -16.53 16.50
N VAL A 54 8.77 -15.56 15.99
CA VAL A 54 9.09 -14.82 14.77
C VAL A 54 10.26 -13.86 14.94
N ASP A 55 10.55 -13.39 16.16
CA ASP A 55 11.66 -12.50 16.45
C ASP A 55 12.99 -13.27 16.49
N ASP A 56 13.03 -14.52 16.98
CA ASP A 56 14.21 -15.41 16.89
C ASP A 56 14.57 -15.67 15.42
N CYS A 57 13.57 -15.97 14.58
CA CYS A 57 13.78 -16.04 13.12
C CYS A 57 14.34 -14.75 12.52
N ALA A 58 13.77 -13.61 12.90
CA ALA A 58 14.21 -12.31 12.40
C ALA A 58 15.65 -12.00 12.83
N GLU A 59 16.05 -12.32 14.06
CA GLU A 59 17.42 -12.17 14.55
C GLU A 59 18.40 -13.00 13.71
N ARG A 60 18.07 -14.26 13.43
CA ARG A 60 18.88 -15.14 12.56
C ARG A 60 19.01 -14.60 11.15
N CYS A 61 17.91 -14.14 10.57
CA CYS A 61 17.94 -13.52 9.24
C CYS A 61 18.77 -12.22 9.25
N ASN A 62 18.62 -11.37 10.25
CA ASN A 62 19.40 -10.14 10.39
C ASN A 62 20.91 -10.41 10.58
N GLY A 63 21.27 -11.52 11.22
CA GLY A 63 22.65 -11.98 11.37
C GLY A 63 23.27 -12.55 10.09
N ASN A 64 22.46 -12.95 9.11
CA ASN A 64 22.91 -13.47 7.83
C ASN A 64 22.89 -12.37 6.75
N LYS A 65 24.06 -12.04 6.19
CA LYS A 65 24.21 -10.96 5.19
C LYS A 65 23.46 -11.20 3.88
N GLU A 66 23.22 -12.46 3.54
CA GLU A 66 22.53 -12.85 2.32
C GLU A 66 21.02 -13.02 2.56
N CYS A 67 20.56 -13.01 3.82
CA CYS A 67 19.15 -13.20 4.13
C CYS A 67 18.33 -11.94 3.87
N VAL A 68 17.21 -12.14 3.17
CA VAL A 68 16.25 -11.10 2.78
C VAL A 68 14.89 -11.35 3.41
N PRO A 69 14.37 -12.58 3.41
CA PRO A 69 13.24 -12.93 4.26
C PRO A 69 13.43 -14.25 5.00
N PHE A 70 12.45 -14.58 5.82
CA PHE A 70 12.35 -15.89 6.43
C PHE A 70 10.91 -16.42 6.37
N ASN A 71 10.75 -17.73 6.44
CA ASN A 71 9.47 -18.43 6.58
C ASN A 71 9.54 -19.34 7.80
N ILE A 72 8.54 -19.21 8.67
CA ILE A 72 8.38 -19.97 9.91
C ILE A 72 7.10 -20.78 9.83
N TYR A 73 7.17 -22.07 10.13
CA TYR A 73 6.08 -23.01 9.92
C TYR A 73 6.19 -24.23 10.83
N PHE A 74 5.06 -24.91 11.04
CA PHE A 74 5.04 -26.22 11.68
C PHE A 74 5.21 -27.32 10.63
N LYS A 75 6.14 -28.24 10.86
CA LYS A 75 6.35 -29.44 10.04
C LYS A 75 6.29 -30.69 10.92
N PRO A 76 5.65 -31.80 10.47
CA PRO A 76 5.68 -33.07 11.19
C PRO A 76 7.11 -33.51 11.50
N ASP A 77 7.36 -33.92 12.75
CA ASP A 77 8.61 -34.59 13.10
C ASP A 77 8.59 -36.04 12.59
N HIS A 78 9.68 -36.51 12.01
CA HIS A 78 9.78 -37.83 11.38
C HIS A 78 10.71 -38.76 12.17
N PRO A 79 10.32 -39.30 13.33
CA PRO A 79 10.97 -40.49 13.83
C PRO A 79 10.60 -41.67 12.92
N LYS A 80 11.61 -42.37 12.39
CA LYS A 80 11.48 -43.46 11.40
C LYS A 80 10.63 -44.66 11.83
N THR A 81 10.06 -44.71 13.03
CA THR A 81 9.45 -45.93 13.58
C THR A 81 8.46 -45.69 14.75
N SER A 82 7.36 -44.96 14.59
CA SER A 82 6.20 -45.14 15.50
C SER A 82 4.93 -44.48 14.98
N SER A 83 3.79 -45.14 15.21
CA SER A 83 2.46 -44.75 14.76
C SER A 83 1.70 -43.83 15.73
N ASP A 84 2.38 -43.24 16.72
CA ASP A 84 1.70 -42.52 17.81
C ASP A 84 2.01 -41.02 17.74
N ASP A 85 0.93 -40.23 17.78
CA ASP A 85 0.82 -38.78 17.91
C ASP A 85 2.02 -37.93 17.44
N GLN A 86 1.96 -37.48 16.19
CA GLN A 86 3.01 -36.68 15.57
C GLN A 86 3.06 -35.27 16.19
N THR A 87 4.07 -34.99 16.99
CA THR A 87 4.42 -33.61 17.38
C THR A 87 5.04 -32.90 16.18
N ALA A 88 4.53 -31.72 15.82
CA ALA A 88 5.18 -30.89 14.81
C ALA A 88 6.36 -30.14 15.44
N VAL A 89 7.43 -29.98 14.67
CA VAL A 89 8.55 -29.10 15.01
C VAL A 89 8.34 -27.75 14.36
N VAL A 90 8.77 -26.68 15.05
CA VAL A 90 8.80 -25.34 14.46
C VAL A 90 10.06 -25.21 13.64
N LYS A 91 9.90 -24.90 12.36
CA LYS A 91 10.98 -24.63 11.43
C LYS A 91 11.04 -23.16 11.12
N CYS A 92 12.26 -22.65 11.05
CA CYS A 92 12.60 -21.32 10.58
C CYS A 92 13.57 -21.45 9.42
N ALA A 93 13.17 -21.07 8.22
CA ALA A 93 14.07 -21.11 7.07
C ALA A 93 14.35 -19.68 6.57
N LEU A 94 15.53 -19.49 5.98
CA LEU A 94 16.05 -18.23 5.48
C LEU A 94 16.18 -18.26 3.96
N TRP A 95 15.96 -17.12 3.32
CA TRP A 95 16.05 -16.99 1.86
C TRP A 95 16.85 -15.75 1.43
N SER A 96 17.33 -15.76 0.20
CA SER A 96 18.11 -14.66 -0.41
C SER A 96 17.27 -13.68 -1.23
N HIS A 97 16.00 -14.00 -1.47
CA HIS A 97 15.09 -13.20 -2.29
C HIS A 97 13.74 -13.07 -1.58
N PRO A 98 13.00 -11.95 -1.75
CA PRO A 98 11.69 -11.77 -1.14
C PRO A 98 10.74 -12.92 -1.48
N LEU A 99 9.95 -13.33 -0.48
CA LEU A 99 8.94 -14.36 -0.61
C LEU A 99 7.58 -13.72 -0.91
N SER A 100 6.81 -14.37 -1.76
CA SER A 100 5.38 -14.13 -1.96
C SER A 100 4.62 -15.42 -1.65
N LEU A 101 3.29 -15.31 -1.48
CA LEU A 101 2.46 -16.50 -1.42
C LEU A 101 2.61 -17.28 -2.75
N PRO A 102 3.02 -18.56 -2.73
CA PRO A 102 3.18 -19.31 -3.97
C PRO A 102 1.81 -19.60 -4.62
N ASP A 103 1.75 -19.51 -5.95
CA ASP A 103 0.53 -19.74 -6.75
C ASP A 103 0.09 -21.21 -6.76
N THR A 104 0.93 -22.13 -6.28
CA THR A 104 0.69 -23.59 -6.24
C THR A 104 1.32 -24.18 -4.97
N GLU A 105 0.73 -25.24 -4.41
CA GLU A 105 1.36 -26.03 -3.33
C GLU A 105 2.72 -26.55 -3.79
N ILE A 106 3.82 -25.93 -3.34
CA ILE A 106 5.16 -26.44 -3.60
C ILE A 106 5.56 -27.36 -2.46
N GLY A 107 5.42 -28.67 -2.67
CA GLY A 107 6.06 -29.69 -1.84
C GLY A 107 5.20 -30.92 -1.55
N SER A 108 5.85 -32.06 -1.33
CA SER A 108 5.24 -33.26 -0.75
C SER A 108 5.10 -33.19 0.78
N ASP A 109 5.60 -32.11 1.39
CA ASP A 109 5.67 -31.93 2.84
C ASP A 109 4.40 -31.24 3.34
N VAL A 110 3.72 -31.88 4.28
CA VAL A 110 2.55 -31.30 4.97
C VAL A 110 3.04 -30.25 5.96
N VAL A 111 2.62 -28.99 5.81
CA VAL A 111 2.93 -27.92 6.77
C VAL A 111 1.65 -27.23 7.28
N ALA A 112 1.75 -26.56 8.42
CA ALA A 112 0.66 -25.78 8.99
C ALA A 112 1.18 -24.50 9.62
N GLY A 113 0.33 -23.48 9.71
CA GLY A 113 0.64 -22.22 10.37
C GLY A 113 1.90 -21.57 9.77
N SER A 114 2.01 -21.54 8.46
CA SER A 114 3.16 -20.99 7.75
C SER A 114 3.03 -19.46 7.63
N ASN A 115 4.02 -18.73 8.15
CA ASN A 115 4.16 -17.28 8.03
C ASN A 115 5.46 -16.95 7.31
N ALA A 116 5.44 -16.00 6.39
CA ALA A 116 6.67 -15.46 5.80
C ALA A 116 6.75 -13.96 6.00
N TYR A 117 7.98 -13.48 6.24
CA TYR A 117 8.26 -12.08 6.53
C TYR A 117 9.45 -11.62 5.71
N ASN A 118 9.24 -10.57 4.92
CA ASN A 118 10.29 -9.94 4.12
C ASN A 118 10.87 -8.74 4.86
N GLN A 119 12.19 -8.57 4.85
CA GLN A 119 12.80 -7.33 5.32
C GLN A 119 12.24 -6.15 4.51
N GLU A 120 11.78 -5.10 5.19
CA GLU A 120 11.23 -3.89 4.55
C GLU A 120 12.24 -3.30 3.55
N LYS A 121 13.54 -3.34 3.86
CA LYS A 121 14.62 -2.86 2.98
C LYS A 121 14.76 -3.64 1.67
N ALA A 122 14.30 -4.89 1.64
CA ALA A 122 14.45 -5.77 0.49
C ALA A 122 13.18 -5.85 -0.37
N LEU A 123 12.04 -5.51 0.22
CA LEU A 123 10.83 -5.12 -0.53
C LEU A 123 10.99 -3.77 -1.25
N ALA A 124 12.05 -3.02 -0.96
CA ALA A 124 12.35 -1.74 -1.61
C ALA A 124 12.95 -1.87 -3.03
N GLY A 125 13.11 -3.10 -3.57
CA GLY A 125 13.54 -3.32 -4.95
C GLY A 125 14.98 -2.89 -5.27
N PRO A 126 15.53 -3.24 -6.45
CA PRO A 126 16.80 -2.71 -6.91
C PRO A 126 16.63 -1.29 -7.47
N GLY A 127 16.64 -0.30 -6.58
CA GLY A 127 16.74 1.13 -6.87
C GLY A 127 16.89 1.90 -5.55
N PRO A 128 17.43 3.14 -5.54
CA PRO A 128 17.44 3.93 -4.32
C PRO A 128 16.00 4.38 -4.04
N GLY A 129 15.19 3.52 -3.41
CA GLY A 129 13.90 3.92 -2.85
C GLY A 129 14.10 5.24 -2.10
N SER A 130 13.30 6.24 -2.43
CA SER A 130 13.47 7.59 -1.89
C SER A 130 12.35 7.93 -0.92
N VAL A 131 12.66 8.81 0.02
CA VAL A 131 11.63 9.52 0.79
C VAL A 131 11.46 10.87 0.12
N GLN A 132 10.29 11.12 -0.47
CA GLN A 132 9.98 12.42 -1.04
C GLN A 132 8.98 13.15 -0.16
N THR A 133 9.19 14.46 -0.01
CA THR A 133 8.23 15.35 0.64
C THR A 133 7.54 16.23 -0.39
N LEU A 134 6.22 16.26 -0.38
CA LEU A 134 5.41 17.20 -1.14
C LEU A 134 4.85 18.27 -0.21
N PRO A 135 4.87 19.56 -0.60
CA PRO A 135 4.24 20.60 0.19
C PRO A 135 2.73 20.41 0.20
N ILE A 136 2.15 20.33 1.39
CA ILE A 136 0.70 20.35 1.59
C ILE A 136 0.26 21.80 1.74
N LYS A 137 -0.63 22.26 0.86
CA LYS A 137 -1.19 23.61 0.89
C LYS A 137 -2.60 23.60 1.45
N PHE A 138 -2.95 24.65 2.19
CA PHE A 138 -4.33 25.01 2.46
C PHE A 138 -4.81 26.01 1.39
N PRO A 139 -6.11 26.02 1.05
CA PRO A 139 -6.65 27.00 0.13
C PRO A 139 -6.49 28.42 0.66
N SER A 140 -6.11 29.36 -0.22
CA SER A 140 -6.06 30.79 0.08
C SER A 140 -7.45 31.38 0.36
N VAL A 141 -8.53 30.67 -0.03
CA VAL A 141 -9.91 31.12 0.13
C VAL A 141 -10.73 30.04 0.81
N THR A 142 -11.00 30.20 2.09
CA THR A 142 -11.98 29.40 2.84
C THR A 142 -13.39 29.92 2.52
N GLN A 143 -14.02 29.45 1.45
CA GLN A 143 -15.36 29.92 1.07
C GLN A 143 -16.50 29.34 1.91
N LEU A 144 -16.29 28.19 2.59
CA LEU A 144 -17.39 27.42 3.22
C LEU A 144 -17.14 26.98 4.67
N GLY A 145 -16.05 27.42 5.32
CA GLY A 145 -15.71 26.98 6.68
C GLY A 145 -15.02 25.61 6.74
N ASP A 146 -15.07 24.81 5.67
CA ASP A 146 -14.28 23.59 5.52
C ASP A 146 -12.88 23.91 4.99
N THR A 147 -11.87 23.23 5.56
CA THR A 147 -10.47 23.33 5.14
C THR A 147 -10.05 22.00 4.53
N TYR A 148 -9.65 22.02 3.27
CA TYR A 148 -9.05 20.88 2.58
C TYR A 148 -7.55 21.11 2.42
N TYR A 149 -6.83 20.02 2.23
CA TYR A 149 -5.40 20.02 2.03
C TYR A 149 -5.11 19.51 0.63
N SER A 150 -4.37 20.30 -0.14
CA SER A 150 -4.00 19.93 -1.51
C SER A 150 -2.50 19.70 -1.64
N VAL A 151 -2.13 18.78 -2.51
CA VAL A 151 -0.76 18.61 -3.00
C VAL A 151 -0.74 18.83 -4.51
N GLU A 152 0.42 19.17 -5.06
CA GLU A 152 0.60 19.26 -6.51
C GLU A 152 1.17 17.94 -7.04
N LEU A 153 0.47 17.33 -8.00
CA LEU A 153 0.97 16.20 -8.78
C LEU A 153 1.32 16.65 -10.19
N THR A 154 2.24 15.94 -10.83
CA THR A 154 2.51 16.13 -12.26
C THR A 154 2.05 14.89 -13.02
N CYS A 155 0.96 15.00 -13.78
CA CYS A 155 0.38 13.91 -14.57
C CYS A 155 0.77 14.13 -16.04
N ASP A 156 1.50 13.21 -16.66
CA ASP A 156 2.05 13.35 -18.03
C ASP A 156 2.69 14.72 -18.30
N GLY A 157 3.42 15.25 -17.31
CA GLY A 157 4.07 16.57 -17.38
C GLY A 157 3.18 17.77 -17.05
N GLN A 158 1.89 17.57 -16.81
CA GLN A 158 0.92 18.61 -16.44
C GLN A 158 0.71 18.70 -14.93
N LYS A 159 0.94 19.87 -14.36
CA LYS A 159 0.82 20.11 -12.92
C LYS A 159 -0.62 20.40 -12.51
N LEU A 160 -1.11 19.65 -11.54
CA LEU A 160 -2.49 19.74 -11.07
C LEU A 160 -2.53 19.77 -9.54
N PRO A 161 -3.23 20.74 -8.93
CA PRO A 161 -3.53 20.68 -7.51
C PRO A 161 -4.60 19.62 -7.28
N VAL A 162 -4.37 18.68 -6.37
CA VAL A 162 -5.33 17.63 -6.00
C VAL A 162 -5.54 17.62 -4.50
N MET A 163 -6.77 17.40 -4.07
CA MET A 163 -7.09 17.22 -2.66
C MET A 163 -6.51 15.90 -2.16
N LEU A 164 -5.83 15.93 -1.02
CA LEU A 164 -5.31 14.75 -0.36
C LEU A 164 -6.44 14.09 0.45
N ASP A 165 -6.78 12.85 0.14
CA ASP A 165 -7.89 12.14 0.77
C ASP A 165 -7.49 10.71 1.18
N THR A 166 -7.41 10.45 2.48
CA THR A 166 -7.14 9.10 3.02
C THR A 166 -8.41 8.24 3.15
N GLY A 167 -9.60 8.80 2.86
CA GLY A 167 -10.89 8.12 2.90
C GLY A 167 -11.30 7.48 1.56
N SER A 168 -10.64 7.83 0.46
CA SER A 168 -10.82 7.22 -0.87
C SER A 168 -9.48 6.71 -1.42
N ALA A 169 -9.51 5.88 -2.46
CA ALA A 169 -8.30 5.23 -2.99
C ALA A 169 -8.00 5.55 -4.46
N ASP A 170 -8.93 6.12 -5.22
CA ASP A 170 -8.70 6.43 -6.64
C ASP A 170 -8.03 7.80 -6.81
N LEU A 171 -7.21 7.96 -7.86
CA LEU A 171 -6.84 9.29 -8.37
C LEU A 171 -7.76 9.65 -9.54
N PHE A 172 -8.32 10.86 -9.49
CA PHE A 172 -9.03 11.44 -10.62
C PHE A 172 -8.81 12.94 -10.67
N ILE A 173 -8.83 13.49 -11.89
CA ILE A 173 -8.52 14.88 -12.20
C ILE A 173 -9.52 15.44 -13.21
N VAL A 174 -9.82 16.73 -13.11
CA VAL A 174 -10.63 17.49 -14.06
C VAL A 174 -9.93 17.48 -15.42
N SER A 175 -10.65 17.13 -16.49
CA SER A 175 -10.13 17.26 -17.85
C SER A 175 -10.62 18.54 -18.52
N ASN A 176 -9.98 18.90 -19.63
CA ASN A 176 -10.40 19.99 -20.51
C ASN A 176 -11.74 19.73 -21.23
N GLU A 177 -12.26 18.50 -21.19
CA GLU A 177 -13.61 18.15 -21.66
C GLU A 177 -14.69 18.52 -20.62
N CYS A 178 -14.32 18.78 -19.36
CA CYS A 178 -15.28 19.25 -18.37
C CYS A 178 -15.59 20.74 -18.58
N PRO A 179 -16.87 21.15 -18.71
CA PRO A 179 -17.21 22.55 -18.94
C PRO A 179 -16.66 23.47 -17.85
N ASN A 180 -15.93 24.53 -18.22
CA ASN A 180 -15.47 25.55 -17.27
C ASN A 180 -16.42 26.76 -17.27
N THR A 181 -17.66 26.54 -16.84
CA THR A 181 -18.70 27.58 -16.73
C THR A 181 -19.18 27.69 -15.29
N PRO A 182 -19.73 28.84 -14.84
CA PRO A 182 -20.19 29.01 -13.45
C PRO A 182 -21.27 28.03 -12.97
N SER A 183 -21.92 27.31 -13.90
CA SER A 183 -22.91 26.27 -13.59
C SER A 183 -22.31 24.86 -13.50
N SER A 184 -21.06 24.67 -13.92
CA SER A 184 -20.36 23.39 -13.91
C SER A 184 -19.70 23.12 -12.55
N GLY A 185 -19.54 21.83 -12.21
CA GLY A 185 -18.74 21.41 -11.07
C GLY A 185 -17.24 21.65 -11.21
N CYS A 186 -16.75 21.72 -12.45
CA CYS A 186 -15.33 21.95 -12.77
C CYS A 186 -14.95 23.43 -12.87
N TYR A 187 -15.87 24.32 -12.47
CA TYR A 187 -15.66 25.77 -12.59
C TYR A 187 -14.40 26.23 -11.84
N ASN A 188 -13.57 27.02 -12.53
CA ASN A 188 -12.28 27.54 -12.08
C ASN A 188 -11.19 26.50 -11.80
N SER A 189 -11.45 25.21 -11.94
CA SER A 189 -10.40 24.19 -11.84
C SER A 189 -9.38 24.34 -12.96
N THR A 190 -8.12 24.01 -12.66
CA THR A 190 -7.06 23.85 -13.68
C THR A 190 -7.24 22.48 -14.34
N PRO A 191 -7.62 22.38 -15.61
CA PRO A 191 -7.87 21.07 -16.23
C PRO A 191 -6.57 20.39 -16.67
N PHE A 192 -6.60 19.06 -16.75
CA PHE A 192 -5.68 18.27 -17.54
C PHE A 192 -6.07 18.38 -19.02
N GLU A 193 -5.14 18.83 -19.85
CA GLU A 193 -5.32 18.94 -21.29
C GLU A 193 -5.10 17.57 -21.95
N ILE A 194 -6.19 16.92 -22.37
CA ILE A 194 -6.12 15.64 -23.09
C ILE A 194 -5.39 15.87 -24.41
N GLN A 195 -4.33 15.11 -24.63
CA GLN A 195 -3.56 15.12 -25.88
C GLN A 195 -4.01 13.96 -26.78
N PRO A 196 -3.78 14.03 -28.11
CA PRO A 196 -4.03 12.89 -28.99
C PRO A 196 -3.26 11.63 -28.61
N THR A 197 -2.17 11.78 -27.84
CA THR A 197 -1.33 10.70 -27.33
C THR A 197 -1.72 10.22 -25.93
N THR A 198 -2.69 10.85 -25.27
CA THR A 198 -3.16 10.43 -23.94
C THR A 198 -3.77 9.04 -24.04
N ASN A 199 -3.25 8.10 -23.25
CA ASN A 199 -3.72 6.72 -23.25
C ASN A 199 -5.10 6.64 -22.56
N MET A 200 -6.14 6.45 -23.37
CA MET A 200 -7.52 6.28 -22.92
C MET A 200 -8.04 4.92 -23.38
N PRO A 201 -8.08 3.91 -22.49
CA PRO A 201 -8.61 2.60 -22.82
C PRO A 201 -10.05 2.67 -23.33
N ALA A 202 -10.33 1.99 -24.45
CA ALA A 202 -11.67 1.97 -25.02
C ALA A 202 -12.66 1.28 -24.07
N ASN A 203 -13.89 1.82 -24.01
CA ASN A 203 -15.00 1.30 -23.20
C ASN A 203 -14.73 1.26 -21.68
N GLN A 204 -13.80 2.08 -21.16
CA GLN A 204 -13.59 2.24 -19.73
C GLN A 204 -14.04 3.63 -19.26
N SER A 205 -15.08 3.67 -18.44
CA SER A 205 -15.62 4.88 -17.83
C SER A 205 -15.14 5.05 -16.41
N PHE A 206 -15.04 6.28 -15.93
CA PHE A 206 -14.80 6.57 -14.53
C PHE A 206 -16.07 7.13 -13.87
N PHE A 207 -16.41 6.58 -12.70
CA PHE A 207 -17.52 7.05 -11.87
C PHE A 207 -17.23 6.82 -10.39
N THR A 208 -17.43 7.87 -9.58
CA THR A 208 -17.43 7.78 -8.12
C THR A 208 -18.35 8.84 -7.50
N ILE A 209 -18.64 8.69 -6.21
CA ILE A 209 -19.38 9.68 -5.40
C ILE A 209 -18.47 10.08 -4.26
N VAL A 210 -18.12 11.36 -4.21
CA VAL A 210 -17.16 11.95 -3.28
C VAL A 210 -17.57 13.39 -3.00
N GLY A 211 -17.08 13.97 -1.91
CA GLY A 211 -17.34 15.38 -1.60
C GLY A 211 -18.83 15.74 -1.61
N THR A 212 -19.23 16.54 -2.60
CA THR A 212 -20.58 17.09 -2.72
C THR A 212 -21.51 16.25 -3.59
N GLY A 213 -21.00 15.26 -4.33
CA GLY A 213 -21.82 14.38 -5.14
C GLY A 213 -21.05 13.55 -6.18
N PRO A 214 -21.73 13.10 -7.24
CA PRO A 214 -21.11 12.25 -8.24
C PRO A 214 -20.17 13.03 -9.18
N VAL A 215 -19.11 12.33 -9.59
CA VAL A 215 -18.22 12.73 -10.68
C VAL A 215 -18.18 11.63 -11.74
N PHE A 216 -18.15 12.03 -13.02
CA PHE A 216 -18.18 11.13 -14.16
C PHE A 216 -17.14 11.53 -15.20
N GLY A 217 -16.62 10.54 -15.91
CA GLY A 217 -15.77 10.76 -17.07
C GLY A 217 -15.23 9.44 -17.61
N ASN A 218 -14.01 9.45 -18.15
CA ASN A 218 -13.38 8.26 -18.70
C ASN A 218 -12.12 7.86 -17.93
N GLN A 219 -11.76 6.59 -18.08
CA GLN A 219 -10.49 6.08 -17.58
C GLN A 219 -9.34 6.53 -18.48
N SER A 220 -8.20 6.85 -17.88
CA SER A 220 -6.93 7.05 -18.56
C SER A 220 -5.80 6.29 -17.85
N ILE A 221 -4.69 6.11 -18.54
CA ILE A 221 -3.46 5.52 -18.00
C ILE A 221 -2.35 6.57 -18.17
N LEU A 222 -1.87 7.12 -17.05
CA LEU A 222 -0.94 8.25 -17.03
C LEU A 222 0.29 7.92 -16.19
N ASP A 223 1.42 8.56 -16.52
CA ASP A 223 2.56 8.64 -15.61
C ASP A 223 2.31 9.79 -14.61
N VAL A 224 2.28 9.46 -13.32
CA VAL A 224 2.01 10.43 -12.25
C VAL A 224 3.19 10.58 -11.32
N GLN A 225 3.78 11.77 -11.34
CA GLN A 225 4.94 12.12 -10.53
C GLN A 225 4.50 12.79 -9.22
N PHE A 226 5.09 12.31 -8.12
CA PHE A 226 4.88 12.79 -6.76
C PHE A 226 6.10 13.61 -6.32
N GLY A 227 5.99 14.94 -6.38
CA GLY A 227 7.08 15.84 -5.98
C GLY A 227 8.24 15.85 -6.99
N THR A 228 9.38 15.26 -6.66
CA THR A 228 10.58 15.27 -7.51
C THR A 228 10.50 14.19 -8.61
N LYS A 229 11.47 14.20 -9.55
CA LYS A 229 11.49 13.30 -10.72
C LYS A 229 11.67 11.82 -10.37
N ASP A 230 12.02 11.50 -9.12
CA ASP A 230 12.41 10.15 -8.74
C ASP A 230 11.21 9.27 -8.32
N ILE A 231 10.11 9.88 -7.87
CA ILE A 231 8.89 9.14 -7.50
C ILE A 231 7.82 9.34 -8.58
N ILE A 232 7.74 8.36 -9.49
CA ILE A 232 6.76 8.32 -10.57
C ILE A 232 6.01 6.99 -10.50
N ALA A 233 4.70 7.06 -10.29
CA ALA A 233 3.77 5.97 -10.52
C ALA A 233 3.54 5.89 -12.03
N ARG A 234 4.11 4.88 -12.68
CA ARG A 234 3.94 4.66 -14.12
C ARG A 234 2.65 3.91 -14.40
N ASP A 235 2.08 4.10 -15.58
CA ASP A 235 0.89 3.37 -16.02
C ASP A 235 -0.27 3.39 -15.00
N LEU A 236 -0.43 4.52 -14.29
CA LEU A 236 -1.42 4.65 -13.22
C LEU A 236 -2.80 4.89 -13.82
N GLY A 237 -3.80 4.16 -13.32
CA GLY A 237 -5.20 4.44 -13.60
C GLY A 237 -5.63 5.79 -13.03
N VAL A 238 -5.97 6.74 -13.91
CA VAL A 238 -6.46 8.06 -13.53
C VAL A 238 -7.82 8.33 -14.18
N GLY A 239 -8.83 8.66 -13.37
CA GLY A 239 -10.12 9.13 -13.88
C GLY A 239 -10.01 10.54 -14.44
N LEU A 240 -10.35 10.74 -15.71
CA LEU A 240 -10.47 12.06 -16.34
C LEU A 240 -11.92 12.51 -16.25
N VAL A 241 -12.20 13.49 -15.39
CA VAL A 241 -13.56 13.96 -15.09
C VAL A 241 -14.07 14.89 -16.18
N TYR A 242 -15.25 14.55 -16.73
CA TYR A 242 -15.95 15.31 -17.78
C TYR A 242 -17.18 16.01 -17.23
N ASN A 243 -17.71 15.57 -16.09
CA ASN A 243 -18.83 16.19 -15.42
C ASN A 243 -18.73 15.97 -13.90
N ALA A 244 -19.05 17.02 -13.14
CA ALA A 244 -19.12 17.02 -11.69
C ALA A 244 -20.26 17.91 -11.23
N VAL A 245 -20.80 17.63 -10.04
CA VAL A 245 -21.78 18.51 -9.40
C VAL A 245 -21.17 19.86 -9.02
N LYS A 246 -22.02 20.91 -8.98
CA LYS A 246 -21.58 22.26 -8.65
C LYS A 246 -20.84 22.31 -7.31
N MET A 247 -19.73 23.04 -7.26
CA MET A 247 -18.84 23.19 -6.09
C MET A 247 -18.01 21.95 -5.70
N GLU A 248 -18.03 20.86 -6.48
CA GLU A 248 -17.24 19.67 -6.17
C GLU A 248 -15.76 19.99 -5.91
N PHE A 249 -15.16 20.80 -6.79
CA PHE A 249 -13.76 21.21 -6.69
C PHE A 249 -13.56 22.57 -6.00
N GLN A 250 -14.52 23.00 -5.18
CA GLN A 250 -14.43 24.19 -4.32
C GLN A 250 -14.03 25.45 -5.10
N ASN A 251 -14.73 25.70 -6.21
CA ASN A 251 -14.49 26.85 -7.10
C ASN A 251 -13.03 26.94 -7.59
N GLY A 252 -12.46 25.79 -7.99
CA GLY A 252 -11.12 25.71 -8.57
C GLY A 252 -9.98 25.67 -7.58
N SER A 253 -10.27 25.45 -6.30
CA SER A 253 -9.21 25.39 -5.29
C SER A 253 -8.36 24.12 -5.38
N PHE A 254 -8.90 23.10 -6.03
CA PHE A 254 -8.18 21.94 -6.52
C PHE A 254 -8.82 21.48 -7.84
N SER A 255 -8.23 20.48 -8.48
CA SER A 255 -8.60 19.98 -9.80
C SER A 255 -8.75 18.45 -9.81
N GLY A 256 -8.90 17.83 -8.65
CA GLY A 256 -8.95 16.38 -8.52
C GLY A 256 -8.81 15.93 -7.08
N ILE A 257 -8.95 14.63 -6.85
CA ILE A 257 -8.72 14.00 -5.55
C ILE A 257 -7.64 12.93 -5.73
N LEU A 258 -6.63 12.98 -4.87
CA LEU A 258 -5.64 11.94 -4.68
C LEU A 258 -6.09 11.05 -3.52
N GLY A 259 -6.66 9.90 -3.85
CA GLY A 259 -6.95 8.84 -2.90
C GLY A 259 -5.69 8.18 -2.36
N MET A 260 -5.59 8.10 -1.03
CA MET A 260 -4.50 7.48 -0.26
C MET A 260 -5.04 6.42 0.73
N GLY A 261 -6.29 6.00 0.54
CA GLY A 261 -6.96 4.96 1.30
C GLY A 261 -6.62 3.55 0.82
N LEU A 262 -7.27 2.56 1.45
CA LEU A 262 -7.05 1.15 1.17
C LEU A 262 -7.60 0.73 -0.20
N ARG A 263 -6.92 -0.23 -0.84
CA ARG A 263 -7.32 -0.77 -2.16
C ARG A 263 -8.77 -1.26 -2.23
N ASN A 264 -9.32 -1.78 -1.14
CA ASN A 264 -10.69 -2.32 -1.10
C ASN A 264 -11.79 -1.27 -1.38
N VAL A 265 -11.49 0.02 -1.24
CA VAL A 265 -12.43 1.10 -1.59
C VAL A 265 -12.19 1.73 -2.97
N SER A 266 -11.22 1.23 -3.74
CA SER A 266 -10.95 1.73 -5.10
C SER A 266 -11.96 1.21 -6.11
N ARG A 267 -12.62 2.15 -6.81
CA ARG A 267 -13.55 1.85 -7.90
C ARG A 267 -12.81 1.39 -9.14
N GLN A 268 -11.62 1.93 -9.39
CA GLN A 268 -10.81 1.55 -10.55
C GLN A 268 -10.22 0.15 -10.38
N PHE A 269 -9.77 -0.22 -9.18
CA PHE A 269 -9.31 -1.58 -8.90
C PHE A 269 -10.48 -2.58 -9.03
N TYR A 270 -11.62 -2.28 -8.42
CA TYR A 270 -12.80 -3.14 -8.50
C TYR A 270 -13.24 -3.42 -9.95
N GLN A 271 -13.25 -2.40 -10.81
CA GLN A 271 -13.77 -2.52 -12.19
C GLN A 271 -12.73 -3.00 -13.19
N TYR A 272 -11.49 -2.52 -13.09
CA TYR A 272 -10.47 -2.65 -14.14
C TYR A 272 -9.16 -3.25 -13.64
N GLN A 273 -9.06 -3.60 -12.36
CA GLN A 273 -7.83 -4.11 -11.72
C GLN A 273 -6.66 -3.11 -11.79
N ASN A 274 -6.94 -1.82 -12.03
CA ASN A 274 -5.94 -0.77 -11.93
C ASN A 274 -5.64 -0.51 -10.46
N LEU A 275 -4.37 -0.58 -10.07
CA LEU A 275 -3.97 -0.33 -8.69
C LEU A 275 -4.19 1.15 -8.30
N PRO A 276 -4.59 1.42 -7.04
CA PRO A 276 -4.57 2.76 -6.46
C PRO A 276 -3.20 3.44 -6.58
N PRO A 277 -3.10 4.77 -6.40
CA PRO A 277 -1.84 5.49 -6.54
C PRO A 277 -0.75 5.00 -5.60
N PHE A 278 -1.06 4.83 -4.31
CA PHE A 278 -0.07 4.37 -3.33
C PHE A 278 0.35 2.92 -3.56
N ASP A 279 -0.62 2.03 -3.81
CA ASP A 279 -0.39 0.64 -4.18
C ASP A 279 0.47 0.50 -5.43
N THR A 280 0.27 1.37 -6.42
CA THR A 280 1.07 1.40 -7.65
C THR A 280 2.53 1.74 -7.34
N LEU A 281 2.77 2.77 -6.51
CA LEU A 281 4.13 3.13 -6.09
C LEU A 281 4.83 2.00 -5.32
N VAL A 282 4.08 1.29 -4.47
CA VAL A 282 4.60 0.12 -3.74
C VAL A 282 4.92 -1.02 -4.69
N ALA A 283 3.98 -1.38 -5.58
CA ALA A 283 4.15 -2.46 -6.55
C ALA A 283 5.27 -2.19 -7.56
N GLN A 284 5.58 -0.92 -7.82
CA GLN A 284 6.66 -0.48 -8.70
C GLN A 284 7.96 -0.18 -7.94
N GLU A 285 8.03 -0.50 -6.64
CA GLU A 285 9.24 -0.37 -5.82
C GLU A 285 9.81 1.07 -5.84
N ARG A 286 8.92 2.08 -5.87
CA ARG A 286 9.32 3.50 -5.94
C ARG A 286 9.68 4.09 -4.58
N LEU A 287 9.37 3.38 -3.51
CA LEU A 287 9.36 3.89 -2.15
C LEU A 287 10.44 3.23 -1.31
N LEU A 288 11.15 4.01 -0.47
CA LEU A 288 12.09 3.43 0.49
C LEU A 288 11.40 2.47 1.48
N ALA A 289 10.17 2.79 1.86
CA ALA A 289 9.31 1.91 2.63
C ALA A 289 7.85 2.14 2.25
N PRO A 290 6.97 1.13 2.36
CA PRO A 290 5.56 1.21 1.96
C PRO A 290 4.72 1.96 3.00
N LYS A 291 5.15 3.18 3.36
CA LYS A 291 4.45 4.08 4.28
C LYS A 291 4.49 5.52 3.78
N PHE A 292 3.48 6.29 4.15
CA PHE A 292 3.46 7.74 4.01
C PHE A 292 3.09 8.38 5.34
N SER A 293 3.43 9.66 5.50
CA SER A 293 3.05 10.45 6.68
C SER A 293 2.69 11.86 6.29
N THR A 294 1.81 12.47 7.07
CA THR A 294 1.34 13.84 6.85
C THR A 294 1.64 14.71 8.04
N VAL A 295 2.09 15.93 7.77
CA VAL A 295 2.21 17.01 8.73
C VAL A 295 1.35 18.14 8.19
N PHE A 296 0.23 18.41 8.85
CA PHE A 296 -0.68 19.46 8.42
C PHE A 296 -0.36 20.80 9.09
N PRO A 297 -0.41 21.92 8.34
CA PRO A 297 -0.38 23.24 8.95
C PRO A 297 -1.71 23.49 9.66
N ARG A 298 -1.70 24.25 10.75
CA ARG A 298 -2.89 24.64 11.50
C ARG A 298 -3.39 25.99 11.01
N TYR A 299 -4.60 26.01 10.45
CA TYR A 299 -5.25 27.24 10.03
C TYR A 299 -5.40 28.22 11.20
N ALA A 300 -5.19 29.51 10.94
CA ALA A 300 -5.27 30.62 11.90
C ALA A 300 -4.30 30.57 13.11
N ASP A 301 -3.35 29.64 13.14
CA ASP A 301 -2.27 29.64 14.13
C ASP A 301 -1.04 30.40 13.61
N PRO A 302 -0.66 31.54 14.21
CA PRO A 302 0.48 32.35 13.75
C PRO A 302 1.83 31.63 13.91
N ASN A 303 1.90 30.58 14.74
CA ASN A 303 3.12 29.78 14.94
C ASN A 303 3.16 28.54 14.05
N SER A 304 2.09 28.27 13.29
CA SER A 304 2.06 27.17 12.35
C SER A 304 2.89 27.49 11.11
N PRO A 305 3.60 26.51 10.52
CA PRO A 305 4.15 26.68 9.18
C PRO A 305 3.03 27.00 8.17
N LYS A 306 3.41 27.71 7.11
CA LYS A 306 2.51 28.09 6.00
C LYS A 306 2.21 26.95 5.03
N GLU A 307 2.97 25.87 5.09
CA GLU A 307 2.75 24.67 4.32
C GLU A 307 3.00 23.47 5.22
N GLY A 308 2.22 22.41 5.01
CA GLY A 308 2.47 21.10 5.56
C GLY A 308 3.38 20.27 4.66
N ARG A 309 3.48 18.99 5.00
CA ARG A 309 4.35 18.03 4.32
C ARG A 309 3.68 16.67 4.21
N LEU A 310 3.61 16.14 3.00
CA LEU A 310 3.29 14.75 2.71
C LEU A 310 4.61 14.04 2.41
N ALA A 311 5.09 13.21 3.33
CA ALA A 311 6.24 12.36 3.08
C ALA A 311 5.75 11.01 2.53
N ILE A 312 6.23 10.63 1.36
CA ILE A 312 5.94 9.33 0.72
C ILE A 312 7.23 8.51 0.70
N GLY A 313 7.13 7.24 1.05
CA GLY A 313 8.26 6.33 1.18
C GLY A 313 8.85 6.26 2.58
N GLY A 314 8.23 6.92 3.57
CA GLY A 314 8.75 6.99 4.92
C GLY A 314 7.96 7.93 5.83
N ILE A 315 8.54 8.16 7.01
CA ILE A 315 8.01 9.10 8.00
C ILE A 315 8.81 10.40 7.93
N ASP A 316 8.14 11.55 7.99
CA ASP A 316 8.78 12.85 8.07
C ASP A 316 9.75 12.90 9.27
N LYS A 317 11.05 13.07 8.98
CA LYS A 317 12.12 13.03 9.98
C LYS A 317 12.05 14.21 10.95
N GLU A 318 11.63 15.38 10.49
CA GLU A 318 11.50 16.57 11.35
C GLU A 318 10.34 16.44 12.34
N ALA A 319 9.21 15.90 11.86
CA ALA A 319 8.03 15.66 12.67
C ALA A 319 8.22 14.47 13.63
N SER A 320 8.98 13.45 13.24
CA SER A 320 9.28 12.31 14.11
C SER A 320 10.42 12.55 15.10
N ASN A 321 11.25 13.60 14.92
CA ASN A 321 12.45 13.95 15.70
C ASN A 321 12.45 13.53 17.20
N GLY A 322 12.84 12.29 17.48
CA GLY A 322 12.91 11.70 18.83
C GLY A 322 11.56 11.42 19.51
N ARG A 323 10.43 11.65 18.83
CA ARG A 323 9.08 11.40 19.35
C ARG A 323 8.74 9.92 19.22
N LYS A 324 8.18 9.33 20.28
CA LYS A 324 7.66 7.96 20.25
C LYS A 324 6.42 7.91 19.35
N ILE A 325 6.47 7.12 18.29
CA ILE A 325 5.31 6.83 17.44
C ILE A 325 4.54 5.69 18.08
N THR A 326 3.22 5.87 18.21
CA THR A 326 2.31 4.83 18.69
C THR A 326 1.53 4.30 17.50
N TYR A 327 1.49 2.98 17.36
CA TYR A 327 0.79 2.30 16.27
C TYR A 327 -0.50 1.67 16.81
N SER A 328 -1.48 1.51 15.94
CA SER A 328 -2.71 0.78 16.20
C SER A 328 -3.09 0.03 14.95
N ASP A 329 -3.58 -1.19 15.12
CA ASP A 329 -4.00 -2.02 14.00
C ASP A 329 -5.20 -1.40 13.30
N ILE A 330 -5.26 -1.58 11.97
CA ILE A 330 -6.45 -1.22 11.19
C ILE A 330 -7.58 -2.18 11.57
N VAL A 331 -8.74 -1.63 11.92
CA VAL A 331 -9.93 -2.40 12.25
C VAL A 331 -10.93 -2.26 11.11
N ASP A 332 -11.33 -3.38 10.50
CA ASP A 332 -12.21 -3.40 9.32
C ASP A 332 -13.69 -3.06 9.67
N SER A 333 -14.04 -2.89 10.95
CA SER A 333 -15.36 -2.48 11.43
C SER A 333 -15.31 -2.02 12.91
N PRO A 334 -16.08 -1.00 13.35
CA PRO A 334 -16.32 -0.83 14.78
C PRO A 334 -17.16 -2.01 15.27
N LYS A 335 -16.67 -2.69 16.32
CA LYS A 335 -17.45 -3.70 17.06
C LYS A 335 -18.68 -3.08 17.72
#